data_AF-A0A143XZS0-F1
#
_entry.id   AF-A0A143XZS0-F1
#
_cell.length_a   1.000
_cell.length_b   1.000
_cell.length_c   1.000
_cell.angle_alpha   90.00
_cell.angle_beta   90.00
_cell.angle_gamma   90.00
#
_symmetry.space_group_name_H-M   'P 1'
#
loop_
_entity.id
_entity.type
_entity.pdbx_description
1 polymer ?
#
loop_
_entity_poly.entity_id
_entity_poly.type
_entity_poly.pdbx_seq_one_letter_code
_entity_poly.pdbx_strand_id
1 'polypeptide(L)'
;MTKDKNLRLQETAAKQLRGLRVQKNTFAVIFIIQKGKIRDDDTVSIVTRITVNREMVHFATRMHIRPDCWLPKEYRTVGKTKAEKQINKMPA
;
A
#
# COMPACT_ATOMS: atom_id res chain seq x y z
N MET A 1 -47.86 3.23 -16.02
CA MET A 1 -46.80 2.20 -15.97
C MET A 1 -45.51 2.58 -16.72
N THR A 2 -45.48 3.65 -17.51
CA THR A 2 -44.32 4.01 -18.38
C THR A 2 -43.27 4.90 -17.72
N LYS A 3 -43.64 5.69 -16.70
CA LYS A 3 -42.73 6.61 -15.98
C LYS A 3 -41.69 5.87 -15.13
N ASP A 4 -42.09 4.80 -14.41
CA ASP A 4 -41.19 4.02 -13.56
C ASP A 4 -40.09 3.29 -14.33
N LYS A 5 -40.40 2.83 -15.55
CA LYS A 5 -39.41 2.15 -16.40
C LYS A 5 -38.31 3.11 -16.86
N ASN A 6 -38.68 4.33 -17.23
CA ASN A 6 -37.72 5.37 -17.63
C ASN A 6 -36.86 5.83 -16.47
N LEU A 7 -37.43 5.94 -15.26
CA LEU A 7 -36.67 6.29 -14.06
C LEU A 7 -35.59 5.23 -13.75
N ARG A 8 -35.96 3.94 -13.78
CA ARG A 8 -35.00 2.84 -13.57
C ARG A 8 -33.89 2.82 -14.63
N LEU A 9 -34.23 3.06 -15.90
CA LEU A 9 -33.25 3.14 -16.99
C LEU A 9 -32.27 4.30 -16.77
N GLN A 10 -32.76 5.47 -16.36
CA GLN A 10 -31.92 6.63 -16.06
C GLN A 10 -31.01 6.41 -14.84
N GLU A 11 -31.54 5.80 -13.77
CA GLU A 11 -30.74 5.46 -12.59
C GLU A 11 -29.64 4.45 -12.91
N THR A 12 -29.93 3.48 -13.78
CA THR A 12 -28.96 2.45 -14.20
C THR A 12 -27.85 3.06 -15.06
N ALA A 13 -28.21 3.91 -16.03
CA ALA A 13 -27.24 4.64 -16.86
C ALA A 13 -26.37 5.59 -16.03
N ALA A 14 -26.95 6.31 -15.06
CA ALA A 14 -26.21 7.19 -14.16
C ALA A 14 -25.27 6.42 -13.20
N LYS A 15 -25.64 5.20 -12.80
CA LYS A 15 -24.77 4.30 -12.02
C LYS A 15 -23.58 3.83 -12.86
N GLN A 16 -23.81 3.55 -14.14
CA GLN A 16 -22.77 3.12 -15.08
C GLN A 16 -21.81 4.25 -15.45
N LEU A 17 -22.31 5.48 -15.67
CA LEU A 17 -21.49 6.67 -15.87
C LEU A 17 -20.66 7.06 -14.63
N ARG A 18 -21.19 6.82 -13.42
CA ARG A 18 -20.41 6.95 -12.17
C ARG A 18 -19.27 5.91 -12.07
N GLY A 19 -19.43 4.75 -12.70
CA GLY A 19 -18.39 3.73 -12.86
C GLY A 19 -17.36 4.06 -13.96
N LEU A 20 -17.75 4.82 -14.99
CA LEU A 20 -16.91 5.29 -16.10
C LEU A 20 -16.00 6.47 -15.74
N ARG A 21 -15.63 6.63 -14.46
CA ARG A 21 -14.53 7.53 -14.11
C ARG A 21 -13.29 6.98 -14.81
N VAL A 22 -12.67 7.77 -15.69
CA VAL A 22 -11.40 7.39 -16.35
C VAL A 22 -10.49 6.76 -15.30
N GLN A 23 -10.24 5.46 -15.43
CA GLN A 23 -9.34 4.76 -14.52
C GLN A 23 -7.96 5.36 -14.76
N LYS A 24 -7.56 6.27 -13.87
CA LYS A 24 -6.16 6.68 -13.79
C LYS A 24 -5.37 5.44 -13.42
N ASN A 25 -4.55 4.96 -14.36
CA ASN A 25 -3.61 3.90 -14.07
C ASN A 25 -2.64 4.44 -13.01
N THR A 26 -2.68 3.87 -11.81
CA THR A 26 -1.89 4.35 -10.67
C THR A 26 -1.08 3.20 -10.13
N PHE A 27 0.17 3.48 -9.79
CA PHE A 27 1.00 2.57 -9.03
C PHE A 27 1.65 3.31 -7.87
N ALA A 28 1.86 2.61 -6.76
CA ALA A 28 2.62 3.08 -5.62
C ALA A 28 3.38 1.91 -5.01
N VAL A 29 4.65 2.14 -4.69
CA VAL A 29 5.50 1.20 -3.95
C VAL A 29 5.90 1.90 -2.67
N ILE A 30 5.59 1.29 -1.53
CA ILE A 30 6.06 1.78 -0.23
C ILE A 30 6.63 0.63 0.59
N PHE A 31 7.50 0.96 1.55
CA PHE A 31 8.01 0.01 2.53
C PHE A 31 7.30 0.23 3.86
N ILE A 32 6.89 -0.85 4.53
CA ILE A 32 6.28 -0.80 5.87
C ILE A 32 6.83 -1.93 6.74
N ILE A 33 6.68 -1.81 8.05
CA ILE A 33 7.04 -2.87 9.00
C ILE A 33 5.80 -3.64 9.47
N GLN A 34 5.89 -4.96 9.59
CA GLN A 34 4.82 -5.82 10.11
C GLN A 34 4.85 -5.89 11.64
N LYS A 35 4.38 -4.83 12.32
CA LYS A 35 4.42 -4.73 13.80
C LYS A 35 3.73 -5.86 14.55
N GLY A 36 2.72 -6.52 13.96
CA GLY A 36 2.01 -7.63 14.58
C GLY A 36 2.76 -8.99 14.54
N LYS A 37 3.96 -9.04 13.96
CA LYS A 37 4.77 -10.24 13.82
C LYS A 37 6.20 -9.96 14.29
N ILE A 38 6.35 -9.74 15.59
CA ILE A 38 7.64 -9.58 16.25
C ILE A 38 8.33 -10.95 16.31
N ARG A 39 9.61 -10.98 15.98
CA ARG A 39 10.49 -12.15 16.06
C ARG A 39 11.12 -12.27 17.45
N ASP A 40 11.73 -13.42 17.73
CA ASP A 40 12.41 -13.67 19.01
C ASP A 40 13.58 -12.72 19.32
N ASP A 41 14.11 -12.03 18.30
CA ASP A 41 15.19 -11.03 18.39
C ASP A 41 14.67 -9.58 18.51
N ASP A 42 13.38 -9.40 18.86
CA ASP A 42 12.67 -8.12 18.96
C ASP A 42 12.63 -7.31 17.65
N THR A 43 12.91 -7.95 16.51
CA THR A 43 12.79 -7.33 15.19
C THR A 43 11.46 -7.64 14.52
N VAL A 44 11.08 -6.78 13.58
CA VAL A 44 9.91 -6.96 12.72
C VAL A 44 10.34 -6.96 11.26
N SER A 45 9.61 -7.70 10.42
CA SER A 45 9.91 -7.76 8.98
C SER A 45 9.52 -6.44 8.29
N ILE A 46 10.41 -5.97 7.41
CA ILE A 46 10.11 -4.92 6.44
C ILE A 46 9.46 -5.60 5.22
N VAL A 47 8.31 -5.10 4.79
CA VAL A 47 7.59 -5.59 3.61
C VAL A 47 7.38 -4.46 2.61
N THR A 48 7.45 -4.80 1.33
CA THR A 48 7.10 -3.91 0.24
C THR A 48 5.61 -4.04 -0.02
N ARG A 49 4.89 -2.93 -0.02
CA ARG A 49 3.48 -2.85 -0.38
C ARG A 49 3.37 -2.23 -1.76
N ILE A 50 3.01 -3.06 -2.73
CA ILE A 50 2.77 -2.62 -4.10
C ILE A 50 1.27 -2.42 -4.25
N THR A 51 0.88 -1.21 -4.64
CA THR A 51 -0.51 -0.86 -4.95
C THR A 51 -0.60 -0.54 -6.43
N VAL A 52 -1.46 -1.24 -7.17
CA VAL A 52 -1.75 -0.98 -8.58
C VAL A 52 -3.26 -0.86 -8.72
N ASN A 53 -3.74 0.28 -9.23
CA ASN A 53 -5.17 0.51 -9.45
C ASN A 53 -6.07 0.19 -8.23
N ARG A 54 -5.56 0.50 -7.03
CA ARG A 54 -6.18 0.23 -5.71
C ARG A 54 -6.12 -1.22 -5.24
N GLU A 55 -5.65 -2.14 -6.07
CA GLU A 55 -5.31 -3.49 -5.64
C GLU A 55 -3.93 -3.47 -4.96
N MET A 56 -3.79 -4.24 -3.89
CA MET A 56 -2.63 -4.18 -3.01
C MET A 56 -2.10 -5.56 -2.72
N VAL A 57 -0.78 -5.71 -2.83
CA VAL A 57 -0.06 -6.94 -2.46
C VAL A 57 1.16 -6.60 -1.62
N HIS A 58 1.50 -7.49 -0.69
CA HIS A 58 2.69 -7.39 0.14
C HIS A 58 3.74 -8.42 -0.30
N PHE A 59 4.99 -7.97 -0.45
CA PHE A 59 6.15 -8.81 -0.69
C PHE A 59 7.12 -8.73 0.49
N ALA A 60 7.66 -9.86 0.91
CA ALA A 60 8.67 -9.89 1.95
C ALA A 60 10.01 -9.41 1.40
N THR A 61 10.63 -8.41 2.05
CA THR A 61 12.00 -7.98 1.70
C THR A 61 13.08 -8.88 2.31
N ARG A 62 12.68 -9.77 3.24
CA ARG A 62 13.56 -10.57 4.11
C ARG A 62 14.50 -9.74 5.00
N MET A 63 14.28 -8.43 5.08
CA MET A 63 14.95 -7.54 6.00
C MET A 63 14.13 -7.41 7.28
N HIS A 64 14.84 -7.20 8.38
CA HIS A 64 14.26 -7.09 9.70
C HIS A 64 14.88 -5.88 10.42
N ILE A 65 14.08 -5.20 11.22
CA ILE A 65 14.50 -4.02 11.96
C ILE A 65 13.77 -3.96 13.29
N ARG A 66 14.40 -3.36 14.30
CA ARG A 66 13.69 -2.96 15.51
C ARG A 66 12.58 -1.96 15.17
N PRO A 67 11.36 -2.11 15.69
CA PRO A 67 10.25 -1.19 15.41
C PRO A 67 10.59 0.30 15.66
N ASP A 68 11.34 0.60 16.71
CA ASP A 68 11.69 1.98 17.09
C ASP A 68 12.69 2.65 16.14
N CYS A 69 13.42 1.85 15.35
CA CYS A 69 14.37 2.36 14.36
C CYS A 69 13.71 2.66 13.02
N TRP A 70 12.39 2.47 12.88
CA TRP A 70 11.64 2.72 11.66
C TRP A 70 10.95 4.09 11.67
N LEU A 71 11.10 4.84 10.58
CA LEU A 71 10.43 6.13 10.35
C LEU A 71 9.23 5.92 9.41
N PRO A 72 8.00 5.73 9.94
CA PRO A 72 6.86 5.26 9.14
C PRO A 72 6.40 6.25 8.05
N LYS A 73 6.62 7.55 8.26
CA LYS A 73 6.27 8.59 7.27
C LYS A 73 7.29 8.70 6.13
N GLU A 74 8.53 8.27 6.39
CA GLU A 74 9.65 8.37 5.45
C GLU A 74 9.97 7.02 4.79
N TYR A 75 9.26 5.95 5.19
CA TYR A 75 9.44 4.58 4.71
C TYR A 75 10.89 4.09 4.76
N ARG A 76 11.63 4.49 5.80
CA ARG A 76 13.07 4.19 5.95
C ARG A 76 13.46 4.02 7.41
N THR A 77 14.70 3.60 7.63
CA THR A 77 15.29 3.52 8.98
C THR A 77 15.91 4.85 9.41
N VAL A 78 16.17 5.02 10.71
CA VAL A 78 16.89 6.19 11.24
C VAL A 78 18.32 6.31 10.69
N GLY A 79 18.96 5.19 10.28
CA GLY A 79 20.25 5.21 9.59
C GLY A 79 21.46 5.36 10.52
N LYS A 80 21.35 4.98 11.80
CA LYS A 80 22.44 5.08 12.79
C LYS A 80 23.46 3.98 12.59
N THR A 81 23.01 2.74 12.41
CA THR A 81 23.88 1.56 12.27
C THR A 81 24.29 1.32 10.82
N LYS A 82 25.35 0.54 10.59
CA LYS A 82 25.76 0.11 9.24
C LYS A 82 24.64 -0.67 8.53
N ALA A 83 23.92 -1.52 9.27
CA ALA A 83 22.80 -2.29 8.76
C ALA A 83 21.64 -1.37 8.33
N GLU A 84 21.26 -0.40 9.16
CA GLU A 84 20.24 0.60 8.84
C GLU A 84 20.60 1.43 7.61
N LYS A 85 21.85 1.87 7.49
CA LYS A 85 22.35 2.59 6.32
C LYS A 85 22.28 1.72 5.05
N GLN A 86 22.50 0.42 5.17
CA GLN A 86 22.38 -0.51 4.03
C GLN A 86 20.93 -0.65 3.57
N ILE A 87 19.98 -0.75 4.51
CA ILE A 87 18.54 -0.77 4.20
C ILE A 87 18.15 0.52 3.45
N ASN A 88 18.62 1.68 3.92
CA ASN A 88 18.30 2.99 3.32
C ASN A 88 18.95 3.23 1.94
N LYS A 89 19.95 2.42 1.55
CA LYS A 89 20.59 2.53 0.23
C LYS A 89 19.87 1.73 -0.86
N MET A 90 18.87 0.92 -0.50
CA MET A 90 18.09 0.21 -1.50
C MET A 90 17.22 1.19 -2.28
N PRO A 91 17.25 1.16 -3.62
CA PRO A 91 16.34 1.96 -4.43
C PRO A 91 14.89 1.50 -4.20
N ALA A 92 13.99 2.46 -4.12
CA ALA A 92 12.54 2.25 -4.05
C ALA A 92 11.95 1.94 -5.43
#